data_AF-A0A538TS63-F1
#
_entry.id   AF-A0A538TS63-F1
#
_cell.length_a   1.000
_cell.length_b   1.000
_cell.length_c   1.000
_cell.angle_alpha   90.00
_cell.angle_beta   90.00
_cell.angle_gamma   90.00
#
_symmetry.space_group_name_H-M   'P 1'
#
loop_
_entity.id
_entity.type
_entity.pdbx_description
1 polymer ?
#
loop_
_entity_poly.entity_id
_entity_poly.type
_entity_poly.pdbx_seq_one_letter_code
_entity_poly.pdbx_strand_id
1 'polypeptide(L)'
;MDQTYLLKEYELCFEQLRFYDTRHEDLTKYLFSLTSGVTAAEFAILQFLKSTTPTFFASLAALSLIVFVATILLYVAMLQNRLYFVFVSRQINAIRRFLMTTGATDFTDNQLYTRTDLPAFRLRSLHTAHLVGAALVSSLFAGSMMYALVSSRTDVNPGAIASITVCAVACVEVVLGVVYLQSAGRESANELLAR
;
A
#
# COMPACT_ATOMS: atom_id res chain seq x y z
N MET A 1 -10.65 37.44 -0.24
CA MET A 1 -10.49 36.13 -0.90
C MET A 1 -11.86 35.73 -1.42
N ASP A 2 -11.99 35.37 -2.69
CA ASP A 2 -13.29 35.08 -3.30
C ASP A 2 -13.84 33.74 -2.77
N GLN A 3 -15.02 33.76 -2.16
CA GLN A 3 -15.68 32.55 -1.64
C GLN A 3 -15.95 31.55 -2.75
N THR A 4 -16.18 32.03 -3.98
CA THR A 4 -16.39 31.21 -5.17
C THR A 4 -15.15 30.37 -5.48
N TYR A 5 -13.96 30.96 -5.35
CA TYR A 5 -12.69 30.26 -5.56
C TYR A 5 -12.48 29.15 -4.52
N LEU A 6 -12.68 29.46 -3.24
CA LEU A 6 -12.52 28.47 -2.16
C LEU A 6 -13.51 27.31 -2.25
N LEU A 7 -14.76 27.60 -2.63
CA LEU A 7 -15.75 26.57 -2.88
C LEU A 7 -15.31 25.66 -4.03
N LYS A 8 -14.84 26.26 -5.13
CA LYS A 8 -14.38 25.48 -6.29
C LYS A 8 -13.17 24.60 -5.97
N GLU A 9 -12.21 25.14 -5.24
CA GLU A 9 -11.04 24.39 -4.77
C GLU A 9 -11.46 23.22 -3.87
N TYR A 10 -12.42 23.44 -2.97
CA TYR A 10 -12.96 22.38 -2.11
C TYR A 10 -13.61 21.26 -2.92
N GLU A 11 -14.44 21.58 -3.91
CA GLU A 11 -15.09 20.60 -4.78
C GLU A 11 -14.06 19.74 -5.52
N LEU A 12 -13.06 20.37 -6.14
CA LEU A 12 -12.01 19.68 -6.89
C LEU A 12 -11.16 18.79 -5.98
N CYS A 13 -10.77 19.28 -4.81
CA CYS A 13 -10.05 18.48 -3.82
C CYS A 13 -10.90 17.28 -3.36
N PHE A 14 -12.19 17.48 -3.12
CA PHE A 14 -13.08 16.40 -2.70
C PHE A 14 -13.22 15.31 -3.77
N GLU A 15 -13.33 15.70 -5.04
CA GLU A 15 -13.33 14.77 -6.17
C GLU A 15 -12.02 13.98 -6.26
N GLN A 16 -10.87 14.65 -6.11
CA GLN A 16 -9.56 13.99 -6.07
C GLN A 16 -9.43 13.03 -4.90
N LEU A 17 -9.93 13.40 -3.71
CA LEU A 17 -9.92 12.52 -2.53
C LEU A 17 -10.68 11.22 -2.82
N ARG A 18 -11.86 11.33 -3.44
CA ARG A 18 -12.68 10.17 -3.82
C ARG A 18 -11.99 9.32 -4.88
N PHE A 19 -11.33 9.94 -5.86
CA PHE A 19 -10.51 9.25 -6.86
C PHE A 19 -9.40 8.41 -6.20
N TYR A 20 -8.65 8.97 -5.25
CA TYR A 20 -7.59 8.22 -4.56
C TYR A 20 -8.12 7.07 -3.71
N ASP A 21 -9.31 7.22 -3.12
CA ASP A 21 -9.95 6.14 -2.36
C ASP A 21 -10.34 4.97 -3.28
N THR A 22 -11.05 5.26 -4.38
CA THR A 22 -11.39 4.26 -5.41
C THR A 22 -10.14 3.61 -5.99
N ARG A 23 -9.09 4.40 -6.27
CA ARG A 23 -7.83 3.87 -6.79
C ARG A 23 -7.16 2.91 -5.80
N HIS A 24 -7.24 3.18 -4.50
CA HIS A 24 -6.71 2.28 -3.48
C HIS A 24 -7.45 0.94 -3.45
N GLU A 25 -8.77 0.97 -3.58
CA GLU A 25 -9.61 -0.22 -3.68
C GLU A 25 -9.26 -1.04 -4.93
N ASP A 26 -9.12 -0.38 -6.08
CA ASP A 26 -8.77 -1.04 -7.35
C ASP A 26 -7.38 -1.69 -7.30
N LEU A 27 -6.39 -1.03 -6.71
CA LEU A 27 -5.06 -1.61 -6.49
C LEU A 27 -5.13 -2.86 -5.61
N THR A 28 -5.98 -2.83 -4.58
CA THR A 28 -6.20 -3.96 -3.67
C THR A 28 -6.87 -5.13 -4.40
N LYS A 29 -7.91 -4.87 -5.20
CA LYS A 29 -8.57 -5.89 -6.04
C LYS A 29 -7.58 -6.53 -7.01
N TYR A 30 -6.79 -5.70 -7.69
CA TYR A 30 -5.78 -6.18 -8.63
C TYR A 30 -4.72 -7.06 -7.97
N LEU A 31 -4.25 -6.68 -6.77
CA LEU A 31 -3.34 -7.49 -5.97
C LEU A 31 -3.91 -8.90 -5.71
N PHE A 32 -5.18 -9.00 -5.28
CA PHE A 32 -5.81 -10.30 -5.03
C PHE A 32 -6.07 -11.10 -6.30
N SER A 33 -6.47 -10.46 -7.40
CA SER A 33 -6.67 -11.12 -8.69
C SER A 33 -5.36 -11.67 -9.26
N LEU A 34 -4.27 -10.89 -9.18
CA LEU A 34 -2.95 -11.32 -9.63
C LEU A 34 -2.46 -12.53 -8.83
N THR A 35 -2.53 -12.43 -7.51
CA THR A 35 -1.96 -13.44 -6.61
C THR A 35 -2.75 -14.74 -6.66
N SER A 36 -4.08 -14.68 -6.68
CA SER A 36 -4.93 -15.86 -6.89
C SER A 36 -4.71 -16.51 -8.27
N GLY A 37 -4.56 -15.71 -9.32
CA GLY A 37 -4.28 -16.20 -10.67
C GLY A 37 -2.96 -16.98 -10.74
N VAL A 38 -1.90 -16.48 -10.09
CA VAL A 38 -0.62 -17.18 -10.08
C VAL A 38 -0.62 -18.41 -9.18
N THR A 39 -1.25 -18.36 -8.00
CA THR A 39 -1.41 -19.57 -7.17
C THR A 39 -2.18 -20.67 -7.92
N ALA A 40 -3.20 -20.30 -8.71
CA ALA A 40 -3.90 -21.26 -9.56
C ALA A 40 -2.99 -21.85 -10.67
N ALA A 41 -2.13 -21.02 -11.27
CA ALA A 41 -1.14 -21.48 -12.25
C ALA A 41 -0.10 -22.42 -11.63
N GLU A 42 0.42 -22.10 -10.44
CA GLU A 42 1.34 -22.95 -9.69
C GLU A 42 0.70 -24.31 -9.37
N PHE A 43 -0.57 -24.32 -8.96
CA PHE A 43 -1.31 -25.56 -8.72
C PHE A 43 -1.54 -26.38 -10.00
N ALA A 44 -1.84 -25.72 -11.12
CA ALA A 44 -1.99 -26.39 -12.41
C ALA A 44 -0.67 -27.06 -12.86
N ILE A 45 0.47 -26.40 -12.64
CA ILE A 45 1.80 -26.96 -12.94
C ILE A 45 2.08 -28.18 -12.06
N LEU A 46 1.78 -28.11 -10.76
CA LEU A 46 1.93 -29.23 -9.83
C LEU A 46 1.13 -30.45 -10.32
N GLN A 47 -0.13 -30.24 -10.71
CA GLN A 47 -0.97 -31.31 -11.23
C GLN A 47 -0.50 -31.83 -12.59
N PHE A 48 0.00 -30.97 -13.47
CA PHE A 48 0.54 -31.41 -14.75
C PHE A 48 1.77 -32.32 -14.60
N LEU A 49 2.69 -31.98 -13.70
CA LEU A 49 3.94 -32.72 -13.48
C LEU A 49 3.77 -33.98 -12.60
N LYS A 50 2.64 -34.09 -11.88
CA LYS A 50 2.26 -35.23 -11.00
C LYS A 50 3.26 -35.57 -9.88
N SER A 51 4.35 -34.83 -9.75
CA SER A 51 5.42 -35.07 -8.77
C SER A 51 6.26 -33.81 -8.56
N THR A 52 6.85 -33.68 -7.36
CA THR A 52 7.75 -32.59 -6.99
C THR A 52 9.12 -32.81 -7.60
N THR A 53 9.24 -32.56 -8.90
CA THR A 53 10.51 -32.65 -9.65
C THR A 53 11.32 -31.36 -9.50
N PRO A 54 12.64 -31.38 -9.79
CA PRO A 54 13.44 -30.16 -9.87
C PRO A 54 12.84 -29.10 -10.82
N THR A 55 12.22 -29.55 -11.92
CA THR A 55 11.53 -28.68 -12.88
C THR A 55 10.31 -27.97 -12.28
N PHE A 56 9.59 -28.63 -11.36
CA PHE A 56 8.50 -28.00 -10.61
C PHE A 56 9.03 -26.85 -9.75
N PHE A 57 10.09 -27.09 -8.96
CA PHE A 57 10.68 -26.05 -8.10
C PHE A 57 11.27 -24.90 -8.91
N ALA A 58 11.89 -25.17 -10.07
CA ALA A 58 12.36 -24.12 -10.96
C ALA A 58 11.22 -23.23 -11.48
N SER A 59 10.11 -23.85 -11.90
CA SER A 59 8.90 -23.13 -12.34
C SER A 59 8.27 -22.31 -11.22
N LEU A 60 8.18 -22.89 -10.02
CA LEU A 60 7.65 -22.23 -8.82
C LEU A 60 8.51 -21.02 -8.44
N ALA A 61 9.83 -21.17 -8.41
CA ALA A 61 10.74 -20.06 -8.12
C ALA A 61 10.60 -18.91 -9.13
N ALA A 62 10.51 -19.23 -10.43
CA ALA A 62 10.36 -18.23 -11.48
C ALA A 62 9.03 -17.47 -11.38
N LEU A 63 7.91 -18.17 -11.21
CA LEU A 63 6.59 -17.55 -11.05
C LEU A 63 6.49 -16.72 -9.78
N SER A 64 6.94 -17.27 -8.65
CA SER A 64 6.95 -16.57 -7.37
C SER A 64 7.84 -15.31 -7.41
N LEU A 65 8.98 -15.33 -8.11
CA LEU A 65 9.80 -14.13 -8.32
C LEU A 65 9.07 -13.04 -9.11
N ILE A 66 8.40 -13.39 -10.21
CA ILE A 66 7.65 -12.43 -11.03
C ILE A 66 6.54 -11.78 -10.21
N VAL A 67 5.78 -12.57 -9.45
CA VAL A 67 4.72 -12.04 -8.58
C VAL A 67 5.28 -11.23 -7.43
N PHE A 68 6.38 -11.64 -6.82
CA PHE A 68 7.03 -10.88 -5.77
C PHE A 68 7.40 -9.47 -6.26
N VAL A 69 8.04 -9.35 -7.43
CA VAL A 69 8.37 -8.05 -8.03
C VAL A 69 7.09 -7.24 -8.32
N ALA A 70 6.08 -7.86 -8.92
CA ALA A 70 4.82 -7.17 -9.23
C ALA A 70 4.09 -6.67 -7.96
N THR A 71 4.08 -7.47 -6.89
CA THR A 71 3.45 -7.10 -5.61
C THR A 71 4.20 -6.01 -4.86
N ILE A 72 5.54 -5.97 -4.93
CA ILE A 72 6.33 -4.82 -4.45
C ILE A 72 5.93 -3.54 -5.18
N LEU A 73 5.82 -3.58 -6.51
CA LEU A 73 5.45 -2.40 -7.29
C LEU A 73 4.05 -1.90 -6.92
N LEU A 74 3.10 -2.82 -6.71
CA LEU A 74 1.76 -2.49 -6.23
C LEU A 74 1.81 -1.89 -4.82
N TYR A 75 2.62 -2.44 -3.92
CA TYR A 75 2.81 -1.91 -2.57
C TYR A 75 3.33 -0.46 -2.61
N VAL A 76 4.34 -0.18 -3.43
CA VAL A 76 4.86 1.18 -3.64
C VAL A 76 3.78 2.11 -4.20
N ALA A 77 2.99 1.66 -5.18
CA ALA A 77 1.88 2.43 -5.72
C ALA A 77 0.82 2.75 -4.65
N MET A 78 0.51 1.79 -3.76
CA MET A 78 -0.41 2.00 -2.64
C MET A 78 0.14 3.01 -1.62
N LEU A 79 1.45 2.98 -1.33
CA LEU A 79 2.11 3.97 -0.46
C LEU A 79 2.03 5.38 -1.04
N GLN A 80 2.31 5.55 -2.33
CA GLN A 80 2.20 6.83 -3.02
C GLN A 80 0.74 7.34 -3.04
N ASN A 81 -0.21 6.47 -3.37
CA ASN A 81 -1.63 6.80 -3.36
C ASN A 81 -2.10 7.24 -1.97
N ARG A 82 -1.61 6.58 -0.90
CA ARG A 82 -1.89 6.97 0.49
C ARG A 82 -1.33 8.35 0.82
N LEU A 83 -0.12 8.66 0.35
CA LEU A 83 0.50 9.97 0.57
C LEU A 83 -0.33 11.08 -0.10
N TYR A 84 -0.72 10.90 -1.36
CA TYR A 84 -1.55 11.87 -2.09
C TYR A 84 -2.92 12.07 -1.45
N PHE A 85 -3.58 10.98 -1.03
CA PHE A 85 -4.82 11.05 -0.28
C PHE A 85 -4.68 11.94 0.96
N VAL A 86 -3.58 11.79 1.71
CA VAL A 86 -3.34 12.57 2.93
C VAL A 86 -3.15 14.05 2.59
N PHE A 87 -2.37 14.39 1.56
CA PHE A 87 -2.18 15.79 1.17
C PHE A 87 -3.49 16.48 0.78
N VAL A 88 -4.31 15.83 -0.05
CA VAL A 88 -5.63 16.37 -0.43
C VAL A 88 -6.54 16.51 0.79
N SER A 89 -6.54 15.52 1.70
CA SER A 89 -7.34 15.60 2.93
C SER A 89 -6.94 16.78 3.83
N ARG A 90 -5.64 17.11 3.90
CA ARG A 90 -5.15 18.27 4.66
C ARG A 90 -5.62 19.58 4.04
N GLN A 91 -5.61 19.68 2.71
CA GLN A 91 -6.10 20.88 2.00
C GLN A 91 -7.59 21.10 2.23
N ILE A 92 -8.40 20.04 2.11
CA ILE A 92 -9.84 20.08 2.43
C ILE A 92 -10.05 20.57 3.86
N ASN A 93 -9.32 20.00 4.82
CA ASN A 93 -9.44 20.39 6.23
C ASN A 93 -9.01 21.84 6.48
N ALA A 94 -8.03 22.36 5.74
CA ALA A 94 -7.59 23.76 5.81
C ALA A 94 -8.71 24.72 5.35
N ILE A 95 -9.31 24.43 4.18
CA ILE A 95 -10.43 25.23 3.65
C ILE A 95 -11.61 25.20 4.61
N ARG A 96 -11.96 24.01 5.13
CA ARG A 96 -13.04 23.86 6.12
C ARG A 96 -12.78 24.65 7.38
N ARG A 97 -11.56 24.58 7.92
CA ARG A 97 -11.17 25.33 9.12
C ARG A 97 -11.35 26.82 8.87
N PHE A 98 -10.86 27.33 7.74
CA PHE A 98 -11.01 28.73 7.36
C PHE A 98 -12.49 29.14 7.29
N LEU A 99 -13.33 28.38 6.58
CA LEU A 99 -14.76 28.67 6.43
C LEU A 99 -15.52 28.63 7.77
N MET A 100 -15.22 27.67 8.64
CA MET A 100 -15.83 27.58 9.98
C MET A 100 -15.46 28.78 10.86
N THR A 101 -14.21 29.26 10.77
CA THR A 101 -13.76 30.41 11.56
C THR A 101 -14.25 31.77 11.03
N THR A 102 -14.57 31.89 9.75
CA THR A 102 -14.84 33.19 9.10
C THR A 102 -16.27 33.35 8.61
N GLY A 103 -16.92 32.28 8.15
CA GLY A 103 -18.23 32.35 7.50
C GLY A 103 -19.37 31.68 8.27
N ALA A 104 -19.07 30.79 9.21
CA ALA A 104 -20.08 30.03 9.95
C ALA A 104 -19.72 29.91 11.43
N THR A 105 -19.48 31.05 12.10
CA THR A 105 -19.10 31.09 13.53
C THR A 105 -20.14 30.46 14.46
N ASP A 106 -21.41 30.47 14.03
CA ASP A 106 -22.53 29.96 14.80
C ASP A 106 -22.75 28.45 14.59
N PHE A 107 -22.00 27.82 13.67
CA PHE A 107 -22.10 26.39 13.40
C PHE A 107 -21.18 25.60 14.34
N THR A 108 -21.73 25.18 15.48
CA THR A 108 -20.98 24.43 16.51
C THR A 108 -20.91 22.93 16.26
N ASP A 109 -21.84 22.37 15.49
CA ASP A 109 -22.05 20.92 15.38
C ASP A 109 -21.31 20.28 14.19
N ASN A 110 -20.06 20.69 13.97
CA ASN A 110 -19.24 20.09 12.93
C ASN A 110 -18.69 18.73 13.36
N GLN A 111 -19.21 17.65 12.77
CA GLN A 111 -18.78 16.28 13.06
C GLN A 111 -17.52 15.83 12.32
N LEU A 112 -17.04 16.63 11.37
CA LEU A 112 -15.95 16.25 10.47
C LEU A 112 -14.64 16.96 10.83
N TYR A 113 -13.53 16.32 10.51
CA TYR A 113 -12.20 16.81 10.85
C TYR A 113 -11.89 18.17 10.20
N THR A 114 -11.25 19.05 10.97
CA THR A 114 -10.70 20.35 10.52
C THR A 114 -9.19 20.45 10.73
N ARG A 115 -8.60 19.39 11.27
CA ARG A 115 -7.18 19.29 11.59
C ARG A 115 -6.36 19.07 10.32
N THR A 116 -5.34 19.90 10.10
CA THR A 116 -4.42 19.83 8.95
C THR A 116 -3.14 19.06 9.27
N ASP A 117 -2.92 18.73 10.54
CA ASP A 117 -1.75 18.03 11.09
C ASP A 117 -1.90 16.49 11.07
N LEU A 118 -2.77 15.95 10.20
CA LEU A 118 -3.03 14.51 10.15
C LEU A 118 -1.78 13.75 9.67
N PRO A 119 -1.21 12.82 10.45
CA PRO A 119 -0.07 12.02 10.00
C PRO A 119 -0.51 11.06 8.89
N ALA A 120 0.37 10.85 7.90
CA ALA A 120 0.06 9.96 6.78
C ALA A 120 -0.09 8.50 7.22
N PHE A 121 0.73 8.09 8.18
CA PHE A 121 0.66 6.78 8.82
C PHE A 121 -0.24 6.80 10.06
N ARG A 122 -1.23 5.90 10.11
CA ARG A 122 -2.11 5.69 11.26
C ARG A 122 -2.38 4.20 11.42
N LEU A 123 -1.84 3.60 12.49
CA LEU A 123 -1.98 2.17 12.80
C LEU A 123 -3.42 1.64 12.72
N ARG A 124 -4.41 2.44 13.17
CA ARG A 124 -5.83 2.04 13.19
C ARG A 124 -6.59 2.40 11.90
N SER A 125 -5.91 2.76 10.82
CA SER A 125 -6.55 3.06 9.54
C SER A 125 -6.72 1.82 8.69
N LEU A 126 -7.87 1.67 8.03
CA LEU A 126 -8.11 0.60 7.05
C LEU A 126 -7.05 0.59 5.94
N HIS A 127 -6.61 1.75 5.45
CA HIS A 127 -5.52 1.83 4.46
C HIS A 127 -4.20 1.27 4.99
N THR A 128 -3.90 1.46 6.27
CA THR A 128 -2.70 0.88 6.88
C THR A 128 -2.84 -0.64 7.00
N ALA A 129 -4.04 -1.14 7.31
CA ALA A 129 -4.30 -2.58 7.29
C ALA A 129 -4.13 -3.17 5.87
N HIS A 130 -4.61 -2.49 4.82
CA HIS A 130 -4.40 -2.92 3.44
C HIS A 130 -2.92 -2.91 3.03
N LEU A 131 -2.16 -1.88 3.43
CA LEU A 131 -0.72 -1.82 3.18
C LEU A 131 0.02 -2.98 3.87
N VAL A 132 -0.28 -3.25 5.14
CA VAL A 132 0.30 -4.40 5.85
C VAL A 132 -0.10 -5.72 5.17
N GLY A 133 -1.35 -5.86 4.75
CA GLY A 133 -1.82 -7.02 3.99
C GLY A 133 -1.06 -7.20 2.67
N ALA A 134 -0.82 -6.11 1.93
CA ALA A 134 -0.05 -6.16 0.69
C ALA A 134 1.40 -6.57 0.91
N ALA A 135 2.05 -6.05 1.96
CA ALA A 135 3.40 -6.47 2.34
C ALA A 135 3.46 -7.95 2.74
N LEU A 136 2.48 -8.43 3.51
CA LEU A 136 2.39 -9.84 3.87
C LEU A 136 2.24 -10.73 2.62
N VAL A 137 1.36 -10.36 1.69
CA VAL A 137 1.18 -11.11 0.44
C VAL A 137 2.48 -11.12 -0.37
N SER A 138 3.17 -9.99 -0.51
CA SER A 138 4.47 -9.94 -1.21
C SER A 138 5.52 -10.85 -0.55
N SER A 139 5.63 -10.77 0.77
CA SER A 139 6.56 -11.59 1.55
C SER A 139 6.29 -13.09 1.43
N LEU A 140 5.02 -13.52 1.27
CA LEU A 140 4.68 -14.92 1.04
C LEU A 140 5.23 -15.44 -0.30
N PHE A 141 5.18 -14.64 -1.37
CA PHE A 141 5.78 -15.01 -2.65
C PHE A 141 7.31 -15.01 -2.60
N ALA A 142 7.93 -14.08 -1.85
CA ALA A 142 9.36 -14.15 -1.58
C ALA A 142 9.76 -15.44 -0.81
N GLY A 143 8.96 -15.82 0.18
CA GLY A 143 9.11 -17.08 0.92
C GLY A 143 8.96 -18.31 0.03
N SER A 144 7.94 -18.32 -0.84
CA SER A 144 7.70 -19.39 -1.82
C SER A 144 8.89 -19.55 -2.79
N MET A 145 9.42 -18.42 -3.29
CA MET A 145 10.62 -18.41 -4.12
C MET A 145 11.81 -19.02 -3.37
N MET A 146 12.07 -18.58 -2.14
CA MET A 146 13.20 -19.10 -1.34
C MET A 146 13.03 -20.57 -0.98
N TYR A 147 11.80 -21.01 -0.67
CA TYR A 147 11.47 -22.41 -0.45
C TYR A 147 11.84 -23.25 -1.67
N ALA A 148 11.43 -22.82 -2.87
CA ALA A 148 11.67 -23.53 -4.11
C ALA A 148 13.18 -23.61 -4.45
N LEU A 149 13.93 -22.52 -4.26
CA LEU A 149 15.38 -22.50 -4.49
C LEU A 149 16.13 -23.45 -3.54
N VAL A 150 15.77 -23.46 -2.26
CA VAL A 150 16.44 -24.28 -1.24
C VAL A 150 16.03 -25.75 -1.30
N SER A 151 14.80 -26.06 -1.72
CA SER A 151 14.30 -27.45 -1.82
C SER A 151 15.13 -28.34 -2.75
N SER A 152 15.97 -27.75 -3.60
CA SER A 152 16.95 -28.46 -4.43
C SER A 152 18.19 -28.96 -3.66
N ARG A 153 18.40 -28.51 -2.42
CA ARG A 153 19.57 -28.83 -1.58
C ARG A 153 19.15 -29.73 -0.41
N THR A 154 19.91 -30.79 -0.15
CA THR A 154 19.56 -31.83 0.85
C THR A 154 19.83 -31.43 2.30
N ASP A 155 20.73 -30.46 2.53
CA ASP A 155 21.34 -30.29 3.85
C ASP A 155 20.67 -29.22 4.72
N VAL A 156 19.60 -28.60 4.23
CA VAL A 156 18.97 -27.46 4.90
C VAL A 156 17.47 -27.64 4.96
N ASN A 157 16.83 -27.17 6.04
CA ASN A 157 15.38 -27.17 6.17
C ASN A 157 14.77 -26.02 5.34
N PRO A 158 14.17 -26.27 4.16
CA PRO A 158 13.66 -25.21 3.29
C PRO A 158 12.51 -24.43 3.92
N GLY A 159 11.70 -25.08 4.78
CA GLY A 159 10.60 -24.44 5.49
C GLY A 159 11.08 -23.36 6.45
N ALA A 160 12.14 -23.66 7.22
CA ALA A 160 12.72 -22.68 8.14
C ALA A 160 13.27 -21.45 7.40
N ILE A 161 13.99 -21.65 6.29
CA ILE A 161 14.50 -20.54 5.48
C ILE A 161 13.35 -19.71 4.92
N ALA A 162 12.34 -20.36 4.34
CA ALA A 162 11.18 -19.67 3.79
C ALA A 162 10.46 -18.81 4.84
N SER A 163 10.23 -19.34 6.05
CA SER A 163 9.62 -18.59 7.15
C SER A 163 10.46 -17.38 7.57
N ILE A 164 11.78 -17.53 7.65
CA ILE A 164 12.70 -16.42 7.95
C ILE A 164 12.61 -15.36 6.86
N THR A 165 12.59 -15.76 5.58
CA THR A 165 12.43 -14.83 4.45
C THR A 165 11.12 -14.06 4.52
N VAL A 166 9.99 -14.73 4.78
CA VAL A 166 8.68 -14.07 4.93
C VAL A 166 8.74 -13.00 6.02
N CYS A 167 9.22 -13.35 7.21
CA CYS A 167 9.33 -12.42 8.34
C CYS A 167 10.26 -11.24 8.00
N ALA A 168 11.43 -11.52 7.43
CA ALA A 168 12.40 -10.49 7.08
C ALA A 168 11.85 -9.50 6.04
N VAL A 169 11.27 -10.01 4.95
CA VAL A 169 10.71 -9.17 3.88
C VAL A 169 9.52 -8.37 4.39
N ALA A 170 8.57 -8.98 5.10
CA ALA A 170 7.42 -8.28 5.65
C ALA A 170 7.85 -7.16 6.63
N CYS A 171 8.82 -7.44 7.51
CA CYS A 171 9.37 -6.43 8.41
C CYS A 171 10.03 -5.28 7.65
N VAL A 172 10.85 -5.58 6.63
CA VAL A 172 11.52 -4.57 5.81
C VAL A 172 10.50 -3.70 5.09
N GLU A 173 9.52 -4.28 4.40
CA GLU A 173 8.50 -3.54 3.66
C GLU A 173 7.66 -2.65 4.58
N VAL A 174 7.19 -3.18 5.71
CA VAL A 174 6.40 -2.40 6.68
C VAL A 174 7.25 -1.27 7.27
N VAL A 175 8.48 -1.53 7.69
CA VAL A 175 9.35 -0.48 8.25
C VAL A 175 9.68 0.59 7.20
N LEU A 176 10.06 0.19 5.99
CA LEU A 176 10.34 1.13 4.91
C LEU A 176 9.09 1.94 4.52
N GLY A 177 7.92 1.31 4.46
CA GLY A 177 6.66 2.00 4.19
C GLY A 177 6.27 2.99 5.28
N VAL A 178 6.48 2.64 6.55
CA VAL A 178 6.29 3.56 7.70
C VAL A 178 7.24 4.74 7.60
N VAL A 179 8.54 4.48 7.41
CA VAL A 179 9.58 5.51 7.29
C VAL A 179 9.26 6.43 6.12
N TYR A 180 8.92 5.87 4.95
CA TYR A 180 8.53 6.61 3.76
C TYR A 180 7.31 7.52 4.00
N LEU A 181 6.23 6.99 4.57
CA LEU A 181 5.03 7.78 4.86
C LEU A 181 5.29 8.87 5.91
N GLN A 182 6.19 8.62 6.87
CA GLN A 182 6.54 9.60 7.88
C GLN A 182 7.46 10.70 7.35
N SER A 183 8.45 10.36 6.52
CA SER A 183 9.37 11.35 5.94
C SER A 183 8.67 12.18 4.87
N ALA A 184 8.12 11.54 3.84
CA ALA A 184 7.44 12.22 2.75
C ALA A 184 6.15 12.91 3.21
N GLY A 185 5.46 12.37 4.22
CA GLY A 185 4.25 12.98 4.78
C GLY A 185 4.51 14.20 5.66
N ARG A 186 5.76 14.47 6.06
CA ARG A 186 6.13 15.69 6.81
C ARG A 186 6.45 16.86 5.88
N GLU A 187 6.99 16.59 4.70
CA GLU A 187 7.28 17.63 3.72
C GLU A 187 5.97 18.35 3.37
N SER A 188 5.90 19.63 3.73
CA SER A 188 4.79 20.49 3.34
C SER A 188 5.15 21.20 2.04
N ALA A 189 4.16 21.50 1.20
CA ALA A 189 4.38 22.25 -0.04
C ALA A 189 5.12 23.59 0.21
N ASN A 190 4.97 24.15 1.41
CA ASN A 190 5.63 25.39 1.82
C ASN A 190 7.15 25.21 2.01
N GLU A 191 7.62 24.02 2.40
CA GLU A 191 9.06 23.74 2.53
C GLU A 191 9.73 23.50 1.18
N LEU A 192 8.98 23.00 0.18
CA LEU A 192 9.47 22.80 -1.18
C LEU A 192 9.62 24.11 -1.97
N LEU A 193 8.78 25.11 -1.68
CA LEU A 193 8.89 26.45 -2.30
C LEU A 193 10.02 27.31 -1.70
N ALA A 194 10.61 26.87 -0.58
CA ALA A 194 11.70 27.57 0.10
C ALA A 194 13.10 27.03 -0.23
N ARG A 195 13.19 25.97 -1.05
CA ARG A 195 14.44 25.38 -1.57
C ARG A 195 14.65 25.77 -3.03
#